data_AF-A0A917FMN7-F1
#
_entry.id   AF-A0A917FMN7-F1
#
_cell.length_a   1.000
_cell.length_b   1.000
_cell.length_c   1.000
_cell.angle_alpha   90.00
_cell.angle_beta   90.00
_cell.angle_gamma   90.00
#
_symmetry.space_group_name_H-M   'P 1'
#
loop_
_entity.id
_entity.type
_entity.pdbx_description
1 polymer ?
#
loop_
_entity_poly.entity_id
_entity_poly.type
_entity_poly.pdbx_seq_one_letter_code
_entity_poly.pdbx_strand_id
1 'polypeptide(L)' 'MPRKVNKLVQYPFQIELHVTQVETREGKGVVIDRHGEWIQVFLPTRNKVVKTSLFLVEKLL' A
#
# COMPACT_ATOMS: atom_id res chain seq x y z
N MET A 1 -28.78 -11.02 -7.29
CA MET A 1 -28.10 -11.44 -6.05
C MET A 1 -26.89 -10.54 -5.84
N PRO A 2 -26.74 -9.83 -4.71
CA PRO A 2 -25.58 -8.99 -4.47
C PRO A 2 -24.36 -9.89 -4.25
N ARG A 3 -23.31 -9.69 -5.05
CA ARG A 3 -22.04 -10.40 -4.90
C ARG A 3 -21.44 -10.02 -3.54
N LYS A 4 -21.16 -11.02 -2.69
CA LYS A 4 -20.41 -10.83 -1.45
C LYS A 4 -19.07 -10.17 -1.79
N VAL A 5 -18.92 -8.89 -1.44
CA VAL A 5 -17.63 -8.22 -1.44
C VAL A 5 -16.86 -8.81 -0.27
N ASN A 6 -15.87 -9.67 -0.54
CA ASN A 6 -14.96 -10.20 0.46
C ASN A 6 -14.15 -9.04 1.05
N LYS A 7 -14.68 -8.42 2.12
CA LYS A 7 -13.94 -7.48 2.99
C LYS A 7 -12.96 -8.25 3.88
N LEU A 8 -12.01 -8.97 3.27
CA LEU A 8 -11.01 -9.77 3.97
C LEU A 8 -9.63 -9.11 3.91
N VAL A 9 -9.54 -7.85 4.34
CA VAL A 9 -8.26 -7.34 4.83
C VAL A 9 -8.57 -6.53 6.09
N GLN A 10 -8.45 -7.20 7.23
CA GLN A 10 -8.63 -6.58 8.53
C GLN A 10 -7.45 -5.62 8.78
N TYR A 11 -7.79 -4.39 9.15
CA TYR A 11 -6.86 -3.47 9.78
C TYR A 11 -6.43 -4.07 11.14
N PRO A 12 -5.15 -3.99 11.54
CA PRO A 12 -4.05 -3.33 10.86
C PRO A 12 -3.46 -4.16 9.72
N PHE A 13 -3.21 -3.51 8.58
CA PHE A 13 -2.48 -4.12 7.46
C PHE A 13 -1.07 -4.53 7.92
N GLN A 14 -0.71 -5.80 7.72
CA GLN A 14 0.68 -6.24 7.82
C GLN A 14 1.42 -5.64 6.63
N ILE A 15 2.27 -4.64 6.92
CA ILE A 15 3.12 -3.97 5.94
C ILE A 15 4.54 -4.40 6.27
N GLU A 16 5.14 -5.12 5.35
CA GLU A 16 6.57 -5.43 5.36
C GLU A 16 7.31 -4.38 4.56
N LEU A 17 8.26 -3.70 5.22
CA LEU A 17 9.09 -2.69 4.57
C LEU A 17 9.94 -3.33 3.49
N HIS A 18 10.11 -2.63 2.37
CA HIS A 18 10.85 -3.05 1.18
C HIS A 18 10.27 -4.27 0.44
N VAL A 19 9.11 -4.78 0.89
CA VAL A 19 8.44 -5.95 0.29
C VAL A 19 7.04 -5.61 -0.16
N THR A 20 6.27 -4.92 0.68
CA THR A 20 4.87 -4.62 0.39
C THR A 20 4.75 -3.60 -0.73
N GLN A 21 4.14 -4.02 -1.83
CA GLN A 21 3.78 -3.16 -2.93
C GLN A 21 2.42 -2.52 -2.69
N VAL A 22 2.36 -1.22 -2.93
CA VAL A 22 1.16 -0.43 -2.75
C VAL A 22 0.91 0.48 -3.95
N GLU A 23 -0.36 0.67 -4.27
CA GLU A 23 -0.82 1.66 -5.22
C GLU A 23 -1.27 2.92 -4.47
N THR A 24 -0.66 4.04 -4.84
CA THR A 24 -0.98 5.38 -4.35
C THR A 24 -1.57 6.21 -5.48
N ARG A 25 -2.12 7.39 -5.18
CA ARG A 25 -2.59 8.34 -6.20
C ARG A 25 -1.49 8.72 -7.21
N GLU A 26 -0.24 8.69 -6.78
CA GLU A 26 0.91 9.09 -7.59
C GLU A 26 1.50 7.93 -8.40
N GLY A 27 1.07 6.70 -8.12
CA GLY A 27 1.50 5.50 -8.81
C GLY A 27 1.75 4.33 -7.87
N LYS A 28 2.25 3.25 -8.45
CA LYS A 28 2.63 2.03 -7.74
C LYS A 28 4.06 2.11 -7.23
N GLY A 29 4.28 1.59 -6.03
CA GLY A 29 5.59 1.57 -5.42
C GLY A 29 5.69 0.62 -4.25
N VAL A 30 6.85 0.65 -3.60
CA VAL A 30 7.18 -0.21 -2.46
C VAL A 30 7.20 0.63 -1.20
N VAL A 31 6.61 0.11 -0.12
CA VAL A 31 6.70 0.79 1.18
C VAL A 31 8.13 0.71 1.70
N ILE A 32 8.75 1.85 1.99
CA ILE A 32 10.12 1.93 2.53
C ILE A 32 10.15 2.32 4.00
N ASP A 33 9.08 2.94 4.52
CA ASP A 33 8.99 3.39 5.90
C ASP A 33 7.52 3.47 6.37
N ARG A 34 7.27 3.36 7.68
CA ARG A 34 5.93 3.41 8.28
C ARG A 34 5.95 4.08 9.66
N HIS A 35 5.08 5.08 9.83
CA HIS A 35 4.85 5.81 11.08
C HIS A 35 3.36 5.78 11.42
N GLY A 36 2.94 4.79 12.21
CA GLY A 36 1.54 4.58 12.55
C GLY A 36 0.69 4.24 11.32
N GLU A 37 -0.18 5.17 10.93
CA GLU A 37 -1.06 5.07 9.76
C GLU A 37 -0.43 5.63 8.47
N TRP A 38 0.69 6.35 8.58
CA TRP A 38 1.40 6.92 7.44
C TRP A 38 2.48 5.96 6.95
N ILE A 39 2.59 5.85 5.63
CA ILE A 39 3.67 5.11 4.96
C ILE A 39 4.45 6.05 4.05
N GLN A 40 5.73 5.74 3.87
CA GLN A 40 6.52 6.29 2.77
C GLN A 40 6.65 5.23 1.68
N VAL A 41 6.37 5.61 0.45
CA VAL A 41 6.37 4.72 -0.71
C VAL A 41 7.38 5.24 -1.71
N PHE A 42 8.29 4.38 -2.12
CA PHE A 42 9.17 4.65 -3.26
C PHE A 42 8.47 4.26 -4.56
N LEU A 43 8.26 5.24 -5.43
CA LEU A 43 7.66 5.08 -6.76
C LEU A 43 8.78 4.93 -7.81
N PRO A 44 9.14 3.71 -8.24
CA PRO A 44 10.28 3.48 -9.13
C PRO A 44 10.09 4.15 -10.50
N THR A 45 8.86 4.17 -11.02
CA THR A 45 8.54 4.79 -12.32
C THR A 45 8.76 6.29 -12.36
N ARG A 46 8.76 6.95 -11.19
CA ARG A 46 8.95 8.41 -11.06
C ARG A 46 10.23 8.77 -10.31
N ASN A 47 10.97 7.78 -9.83
CA ASN A 47 12.11 7.95 -8.92
C ASN A 47 11.81 8.93 -7.76
N LYS A 48 10.63 8.80 -7.14
CA LYS A 48 10.13 9.73 -6.12
C LYS A 48 9.69 8.95 -4.87
N VAL A 49 9.96 9.52 -3.69
CA VAL A 49 9.37 9.06 -2.43
C VAL A 49 8.14 9.90 -2.11
N VAL A 50 7.05 9.24 -1.73
CA VAL A 50 5.78 9.89 -1.38
C VAL A 50 5.31 9.42 -0.01
N LYS A 51 4.79 10.35 0.79
CA LYS A 51 4.22 10.05 2.10
C LYS A 51 2.70 10.08 2.01
N THR A 52 2.04 8.98 2.35
CA THR A 52 0.58 8.87 2.26
C THR A 52 0.03 7.95 3.35
N SER A 53 -1.20 8.21 3.78
CA SER A 53 -2.01 7.27 4.57
C SER A 53 -3.06 6.55 3.72
N LEU A 54 -3.23 6.98 2.46
CA LEU A 54 -4.17 6.42 1.49
C LEU A 54 -3.40 5.61 0.46
N PHE A 55 -3.60 4.29 0.51
CA PHE A 55 -2.96 3.34 -0.39
C PHE A 55 -3.80 2.06 -0.52
N LEU A 56 -3.59 1.33 -1.61
CA LEU A 56 -4.14 0.00 -1.83
C LEU A 56 -2.99 -1.00 -1.82
N VAL A 57 -3.06 -2.04 -1.00
CA VAL A 57 -2.08 -3.13 -1.00
C VAL A 57 -2.39 -4.05 -2.18
N GLU A 58 -1.40 -4.29 -3.04
CA GLU A 58 -1.52 -5.37 -4.02
C GLU A 58 -1.40 -6.69 -3.26
N LYS A 59 -2.46 -7.49 -3.29
CA LYS A 59 -2.49 -8.79 -2.62
C LYS A 59 -1.47 -9.68 -3.32
N LEU A 60 -0.37 -10.01 -2.65
CA LEU A 60 0.53 -11.08 -3.07
C LEU A 60 -0.28 -12.37 -3.10
N LEU A 61 -0.39 -12.97 -4.28
CA LEU A 61 -1.02 -14.28 -4.52
C LEU A 61 -0.19 -15.40 -3.90
#